data_AF-A0A813RT60-F1
#
_entry.id   AF-A0A813RT60-F1
#
_cell.length_a   1.000
_cell.length_b   1.000
_cell.length_c   1.000
_cell.angle_alpha   90.00
_cell.angle_beta   90.00
_cell.angle_gamma   90.00
#
_symmetry.space_group_name_H-M   'P 1'
#
loop_
_entity.id
_entity.type
_entity.pdbx_description
1 polymer ?
#
loop_
_entity_poly.entity_id
_entity_poly.type
_entity_poly.pdbx_seq_one_letter_code
_entity_poly.pdbx_strand_id
1 'polypeptide(L)'
;MITLNRLPTNHYAEVEQLAFSPGSLIPGIELSPDKMLQARAFAYSDAQRYRLGKNYTQLPVNRPLNPVANNFRGGYMCLNNQNGAPHYFPNSFHGAATSYRFKEKIYPIEGNVSRYECSIDSDEFSQSKTFYRQVLGPDERLQLARNLAKSLAPVQQFIIKRALENFSNVDLELSDNIQHFLQLQRSSKTEDCGVQTDVERRGF
;
A
#
# COMPACT_ATOMS: atom_id res chain seq x y z
N MET A 1 4.13 23.82 0.08
CA MET A 1 5.23 23.23 0.88
C MET A 1 4.64 22.68 2.16
N ILE A 2 4.93 21.43 2.50
CA ILE A 2 4.52 20.79 3.75
C ILE A 2 5.75 20.74 4.66
N THR A 3 5.59 21.09 5.95
CA THR A 3 6.67 21.05 6.96
C THR A 3 6.18 20.28 8.18
N LEU A 4 6.97 19.31 8.65
CA LEU A 4 6.71 18.56 9.88
C LEU A 4 7.50 19.22 11.03
N ASN A 5 6.81 19.86 11.97
CA ASN A 5 7.43 20.70 13.00
C ASN A 5 7.03 20.32 14.44
N ARG A 6 6.32 19.21 14.64
CA ARG A 6 5.85 18.76 15.95
C ARG A 6 5.84 17.24 16.06
N LEU A 7 6.37 16.72 17.16
CA LEU A 7 6.27 15.31 17.53
C LEU A 7 4.93 15.03 18.24
N PRO A 8 4.39 13.80 18.14
CA PRO A 8 3.21 13.41 18.88
C PRO A 8 3.49 13.43 20.39
N THR A 9 2.51 13.87 21.19
CA THR A 9 2.61 13.84 22.67
C THR A 9 2.37 12.43 23.21
N ASN A 10 1.51 11.66 22.55
CA ASN A 10 1.27 10.26 22.86
C ASN A 10 1.27 9.44 21.56
N HIS A 11 2.25 8.56 21.40
CA HIS A 11 2.40 7.74 20.20
C HIS A 11 1.17 6.86 19.93
N TYR A 12 0.60 6.24 20.97
CA TYR A 12 -0.53 5.34 20.78
C TYR A 12 -1.79 6.11 20.35
N ALA A 13 -2.10 7.22 21.02
CA ALA A 13 -3.31 8.00 20.72
C ALA A 13 -3.23 8.77 19.40
N GLU A 14 -2.03 9.22 18.99
CA GLU A 14 -1.86 10.08 17.80
C GLU A 14 -1.31 9.34 16.58
N VAL A 15 -0.58 8.23 16.74
CA VAL A 15 0.02 7.48 15.62
C VAL A 15 -0.67 6.14 15.44
N GLU A 16 -0.74 5.31 16.49
CA GLU A 16 -1.35 3.97 16.36
C GLU A 16 -2.86 4.06 16.06
N GLN A 17 -3.55 5.02 16.64
CA GLN A 17 -4.98 5.24 16.40
C GLN A 17 -5.31 6.09 15.18
N LEU A 18 -4.29 6.57 14.46
CA LEU A 18 -4.48 7.34 13.22
C LEU A 18 -5.11 6.47 12.13
N ALA A 19 -6.04 7.06 11.38
CA ALA A 19 -6.83 6.37 10.36
C ALA A 19 -6.90 7.18 9.07
N PHE A 20 -6.09 6.80 8.08
CA PHE A 20 -6.13 7.37 6.73
C PHE A 20 -7.00 6.54 5.80
N SER A 21 -7.85 7.16 4.99
CA SER A 21 -8.66 6.45 4.01
C SER A 21 -8.72 7.23 2.70
N PRO A 22 -8.42 6.62 1.54
CA PRO A 22 -8.62 7.25 0.23
C PRO A 22 -10.08 7.61 -0.05
N GLY A 23 -11.03 6.98 0.66
CA GLY A 23 -12.45 7.31 0.57
C GLY A 23 -12.86 8.57 1.34
N SER A 24 -11.98 9.14 2.17
CA SER A 24 -12.22 10.40 2.89
C SER A 24 -11.88 11.61 2.02
N LEU A 25 -12.72 11.85 1.02
CA LEU A 25 -12.55 12.92 0.03
C LEU A 25 -13.19 14.24 0.46
N ILE A 26 -12.76 15.32 -0.19
CA ILE A 26 -13.31 16.67 -0.06
C ILE A 26 -13.87 17.15 -1.41
N PRO A 27 -14.84 18.08 -1.43
CA PRO A 27 -15.34 18.64 -2.68
C PRO A 27 -14.20 19.17 -3.58
N GLY A 28 -14.19 18.75 -4.84
CA GLY A 28 -13.16 19.10 -5.82
C GLY A 28 -12.07 18.03 -6.04
N ILE A 29 -12.04 16.97 -5.23
CA ILE A 29 -11.14 15.82 -5.41
C ILE A 29 -11.98 14.54 -5.48
N GLU A 30 -11.81 13.78 -6.56
CA GLU A 30 -12.60 12.58 -6.85
C GLU A 30 -11.71 11.38 -7.22
N LEU A 31 -12.26 10.17 -7.12
CA LEU A 31 -11.55 8.95 -7.50
C LEU A 31 -11.52 8.80 -9.02
N SER A 32 -10.39 8.34 -9.54
CA SER A 32 -10.28 7.87 -10.92
C SER A 32 -10.87 6.45 -11.06
N PRO A 33 -11.18 5.98 -12.28
CA PRO A 33 -11.62 4.60 -12.52
C PRO A 33 -10.50 3.54 -12.40
N ASP A 34 -9.40 3.85 -11.71
CA ASP A 34 -8.34 2.89 -11.39
C ASP A 34 -8.90 1.79 -10.46
N LYS A 35 -8.82 0.53 -10.91
CA LYS A 35 -9.31 -0.67 -10.20
C LYS A 35 -8.74 -0.78 -8.78
N MET A 36 -7.46 -0.46 -8.57
CA MET A 36 -6.81 -0.52 -7.26
C MET A 36 -7.27 0.62 -6.36
N LEU A 37 -7.43 1.83 -6.91
CA LEU A 37 -7.91 2.98 -6.14
C LEU A 37 -9.34 2.76 -5.64
N GLN A 38 -10.22 2.25 -6.51
CA GLN A 38 -11.61 1.95 -6.18
C GLN A 38 -11.71 0.93 -5.03
N ALA A 39 -10.90 -0.14 -5.06
CA ALA A 39 -10.85 -1.11 -3.96
C ALA A 39 -10.36 -0.48 -2.65
N ARG A 40 -9.33 0.38 -2.72
CA ARG A 40 -8.76 1.05 -1.53
C ARG A 40 -9.73 2.05 -0.89
N ALA A 41 -10.56 2.75 -1.67
CA ALA A 41 -11.55 3.67 -1.13
C ALA A 41 -12.53 2.99 -0.15
N PHE A 42 -12.84 1.71 -0.40
CA PHE A 42 -13.63 0.88 0.50
C PHE A 42 -12.80 0.25 1.64
N ALA A 43 -11.70 -0.42 1.29
CA ALA A 43 -10.99 -1.34 2.18
C ALA A 43 -10.46 -0.68 3.47
N TYR A 44 -9.99 0.57 3.39
CA TYR A 44 -9.38 1.25 4.54
C TYR A 44 -10.43 1.54 5.63
N SER A 45 -11.57 2.08 5.22
CA SER A 45 -12.66 2.40 6.15
C SER A 45 -13.23 1.15 6.81
N ASP A 46 -13.25 0.02 6.09
CA ASP A 46 -13.66 -1.28 6.63
C ASP A 46 -12.67 -1.80 7.68
N ALA A 47 -11.38 -1.87 7.32
CA ALA A 47 -10.33 -2.30 8.23
C ALA A 47 -10.26 -1.43 9.50
N GLN A 48 -10.52 -0.13 9.39
CA GLN A 48 -10.52 0.80 10.52
C GLN A 48 -11.69 0.56 11.48
N ARG A 49 -12.87 0.18 10.98
CA ARG A 49 -14.00 -0.18 11.85
C ARG A 49 -13.70 -1.41 12.68
N TYR A 50 -13.00 -2.39 12.12
CA TYR A 50 -12.54 -3.56 12.86
C TYR A 50 -11.45 -3.19 13.87
N ARG A 51 -10.40 -2.48 13.42
CA ARG A 51 -9.21 -2.16 14.22
C ARG A 51 -9.47 -1.19 15.38
N LEU A 52 -10.28 -0.15 15.16
CA LEU A 52 -10.49 0.96 16.10
C LEU A 52 -11.94 1.09 16.58
N GLY A 53 -12.85 0.29 16.05
CA GLY A 53 -14.27 0.34 16.36
C GLY A 53 -15.06 1.33 15.49
N LYS A 54 -16.39 1.20 15.51
CA LYS A 54 -17.31 1.98 14.67
C LYS A 54 -17.12 3.51 14.77
N ASN A 55 -16.80 4.02 15.96
CA ASN A 55 -16.72 5.45 16.24
C ASN A 55 -15.28 6.01 16.16
N TYR A 56 -14.35 5.33 15.46
CA TYR A 56 -12.95 5.76 15.33
C TYR A 56 -12.76 7.18 14.78
N THR A 57 -13.71 7.68 13.99
CA THR A 57 -13.71 9.05 13.44
C THR A 57 -13.97 10.12 14.51
N GLN A 58 -14.40 9.73 15.71
CA GLN A 58 -14.58 10.64 16.85
C GLN A 58 -13.30 10.80 17.67
N LEU A 59 -12.28 9.96 17.45
CA LEU A 59 -10.99 10.07 18.14
C LEU A 59 -10.33 11.42 17.79
N PRO A 60 -9.65 12.09 18.73
CA PRO A 60 -9.12 13.44 18.52
C PRO A 60 -8.25 13.59 17.27
N VAL A 61 -7.48 12.57 16.91
CA VAL A 61 -6.58 12.60 15.75
C VAL A 61 -7.29 12.38 14.40
N ASN A 62 -8.44 11.71 14.41
CA ASN A 62 -9.21 11.39 13.20
C ASN A 62 -10.40 12.33 13.00
N ARG A 63 -10.77 13.08 14.03
CA ARG A 63 -11.89 14.02 14.03
C ARG A 63 -11.59 15.16 13.05
N PRO A 64 -12.53 15.50 12.15
CA PRO A 64 -12.41 16.71 11.35
C PRO A 64 -12.50 17.95 12.25
N LEU A 65 -11.78 19.00 11.88
CA LEU A 65 -11.82 20.28 12.60
C LEU A 65 -13.12 21.06 12.34
N ASN A 66 -13.77 20.79 11.20
CA ASN A 66 -15.02 21.42 10.80
C ASN A 66 -16.24 20.79 11.50
N PRO A 67 -17.36 21.51 11.63
CA PRO A 67 -18.60 20.94 12.15
C PRO A 67 -19.04 19.71 11.36
N VAL A 68 -19.42 18.64 12.07
CA VAL A 68 -19.90 17.39 11.48
C VAL A 68 -21.39 17.26 11.74
N ALA A 69 -22.18 17.22 10.66
CA ALA A 69 -23.60 16.90 10.71
C ALA A 69 -23.85 15.61 9.94
N ASN A 70 -24.07 14.50 10.66
CA ASN A 70 -24.38 13.20 10.05
C ASN A 70 -25.45 12.44 10.84
N ASN A 71 -25.94 11.35 10.24
CA ASN A 71 -26.98 10.49 10.83
C ASN A 71 -26.41 9.23 11.49
N PHE A 72 -25.09 9.16 11.76
CA PHE A 72 -24.53 8.03 12.50
C PHE A 72 -24.94 8.12 13.97
N ARG A 73 -25.40 7.00 14.52
CA ARG A 73 -25.91 6.89 15.90
C ARG A 73 -25.36 5.64 16.60
N GLY A 74 -25.19 5.77 17.91
CA GLY A 74 -24.82 4.68 18.83
C GLY A 74 -23.51 3.98 18.46
N GLY A 75 -23.43 2.68 18.77
CA GLY A 75 -22.22 1.88 18.61
C GLY A 75 -21.26 1.99 19.80
N TYR A 76 -20.35 1.03 19.89
CA TYR A 76 -19.36 0.97 20.95
C TYR A 76 -18.51 2.25 21.01
N MET A 77 -18.22 2.74 22.23
CA MET A 77 -17.43 3.95 22.49
C MET A 77 -17.93 5.20 21.76
N CYS A 78 -19.25 5.42 21.73
CA CYS A 78 -19.84 6.64 21.18
C CYS A 78 -19.61 7.82 22.12
N LEU A 79 -18.77 8.78 21.71
CA LEU A 79 -18.48 10.01 22.47
C LEU A 79 -19.47 11.13 22.14
N ASN A 80 -19.90 11.22 20.88
CA ASN A 80 -20.87 12.17 20.38
C ASN A 80 -21.96 11.44 19.59
N ASN A 81 -23.21 11.61 20.02
CA ASN A 81 -24.40 10.99 19.42
C ASN A 81 -25.38 12.03 18.83
N GLN A 82 -24.88 13.19 18.40
CA GLN A 82 -25.60 14.24 17.67
C GLN A 82 -26.74 14.94 18.46
N ASN A 83 -26.59 15.07 19.78
CA ASN A 83 -27.35 15.97 20.66
C ASN A 83 -28.88 16.00 20.45
N GLY A 84 -29.51 14.84 20.29
CA GLY A 84 -30.97 14.74 20.14
C GLY A 84 -31.51 15.04 18.74
N ALA A 85 -30.64 15.26 17.75
CA ALA A 85 -31.07 15.42 16.37
C ALA A 85 -31.78 14.15 15.84
N PRO A 86 -32.88 14.30 15.08
CA PRO A 86 -33.55 13.22 14.37
C PRO A 86 -32.55 12.27 13.70
N HIS A 87 -32.82 10.97 13.80
CA HIS A 87 -31.95 9.92 13.27
C HIS A 87 -32.36 9.47 11.85
N TYR A 88 -33.20 10.24 11.17
CA TYR A 88 -33.74 9.94 9.83
C TYR A 88 -33.79 11.19 8.94
N PHE A 89 -33.81 10.97 7.63
CA PHE A 89 -33.96 12.01 6.61
C PHE A 89 -34.82 11.47 5.45
N PRO A 90 -35.73 12.28 4.86
CA PRO A 90 -36.07 13.66 5.22
C PRO A 90 -36.83 13.73 6.55
N ASN A 91 -36.72 14.85 7.26
CA ASN A 91 -37.45 15.12 8.49
C ASN A 91 -37.88 16.59 8.55
N SER A 92 -38.88 16.89 9.40
CA SER A 92 -39.46 18.24 9.55
C SER A 92 -38.82 19.06 10.68
N PHE A 93 -37.68 18.63 11.22
CA PHE A 93 -37.01 19.24 12.36
C PHE A 93 -35.58 19.68 11.96
N HIS A 94 -34.70 19.88 12.95
CA HIS A 94 -33.28 20.16 12.73
C HIS A 94 -32.49 18.87 12.39
N GLY A 95 -31.26 18.99 11.88
CA GLY A 95 -30.39 17.83 11.65
C GLY A 95 -29.50 17.97 10.42
N ALA A 96 -28.88 16.86 10.01
CA ALA A 96 -28.07 16.81 8.81
C ALA A 96 -28.95 16.97 7.56
N ALA A 97 -28.57 17.88 6.67
CA ALA A 97 -29.24 18.14 5.40
C ALA A 97 -28.30 17.88 4.22
N THR A 98 -28.84 17.34 3.13
CA THR A 98 -28.08 17.09 1.91
C THR A 98 -27.77 18.41 1.19
N SER A 99 -26.50 18.66 0.87
CA SER A 99 -26.10 19.78 0.02
C SER A 99 -26.05 19.37 -1.44
N TYR A 100 -26.84 20.01 -2.29
CA TYR A 100 -26.78 19.81 -3.74
C TYR A 100 -25.67 20.62 -4.43
N ARG A 101 -24.88 21.40 -3.68
CA ARG A 101 -23.81 22.26 -4.22
C ARG A 101 -22.55 21.47 -4.58
N PHE A 102 -22.37 20.27 -4.02
CA PHE A 102 -21.15 19.48 -4.13
C PHE A 102 -21.43 18.13 -4.83
N LYS A 103 -22.06 18.19 -6.00
CA LYS A 103 -22.32 16.98 -6.79
C LYS A 103 -21.03 16.49 -7.46
N GLU A 104 -20.90 15.18 -7.52
CA GLU A 104 -19.80 14.51 -8.20
C GLU A 104 -19.85 14.75 -9.71
N LYS A 105 -18.69 14.61 -10.37
CA LYS A 105 -18.60 14.69 -11.82
C LYS A 105 -19.30 13.51 -12.50
N ILE A 106 -20.11 13.82 -13.50
CA ILE A 106 -20.69 12.80 -14.39
C ILE A 106 -19.64 12.41 -15.43
N TYR A 107 -19.39 11.12 -15.61
CA TYR A 107 -18.55 10.58 -16.67
C TYR A 107 -19.27 9.44 -17.41
N PRO A 108 -19.14 9.34 -18.74
CA PRO A 108 -19.77 8.29 -19.52
C PRO A 108 -19.12 6.93 -19.26
N ILE A 109 -19.92 5.86 -19.29
CA ILE A 109 -19.48 4.47 -19.12
C ILE A 109 -20.12 3.64 -20.24
N GLU A 110 -19.36 2.71 -20.82
CA GLU A 110 -19.80 1.78 -21.86
C GLU A 110 -19.29 0.37 -21.56
N GLY A 111 -20.04 -0.65 -21.98
CA GLY A 111 -19.64 -2.06 -21.93
C GLY A 111 -20.49 -2.92 -21.00
N ASN A 112 -20.20 -4.23 -21.01
CA ASN A 112 -20.88 -5.21 -20.16
C ASN A 112 -20.19 -5.32 -18.80
N VAL A 113 -20.94 -5.67 -17.76
CA VAL A 113 -20.35 -5.96 -16.45
C VAL A 113 -19.66 -7.33 -16.51
N SER A 114 -18.34 -7.33 -16.51
CA SER A 114 -17.52 -8.55 -16.56
C SER A 114 -16.17 -8.37 -15.84
N ARG A 115 -15.43 -9.46 -15.66
CA ARG A 115 -14.05 -9.44 -15.16
C ARG A 115 -13.09 -9.25 -16.34
N TYR A 116 -12.67 -8.01 -16.55
CA TYR A 116 -11.68 -7.68 -17.56
C TYR A 116 -10.26 -7.81 -16.98
N GLU A 117 -9.45 -8.69 -17.58
CA GLU A 117 -8.01 -8.75 -17.33
C GLU A 117 -7.32 -7.53 -17.97
N CYS A 118 -6.25 -7.04 -17.35
CA CYS A 118 -5.54 -5.85 -17.82
C CYS A 118 -4.50 -6.16 -18.93
N SER A 119 -4.42 -7.37 -19.45
CA SER A 119 -3.13 -7.95 -19.87
C SER A 119 -3.03 -8.46 -21.30
N ILE A 120 -3.95 -8.14 -22.22
CA ILE A 120 -3.79 -8.65 -23.60
C ILE A 120 -2.79 -7.81 -24.41
N ASP A 121 -2.66 -6.50 -24.14
CA ASP A 121 -1.75 -5.59 -24.87
C ASP A 121 -0.99 -4.62 -23.94
N SER A 122 -0.86 -4.94 -22.64
CA SER A 122 -0.20 -4.03 -21.69
C SER A 122 1.32 -4.07 -21.83
N ASP A 123 1.92 -2.90 -22.02
CA ASP A 123 3.35 -2.71 -21.94
C ASP A 123 3.83 -2.81 -20.47
N GLU A 124 4.27 -4.00 -20.08
CA GLU A 124 4.69 -4.31 -18.72
C GLU A 124 6.13 -3.86 -18.40
N PHE A 125 6.98 -3.65 -19.41
CA PHE A 125 8.43 -3.56 -19.22
C PHE A 125 9.05 -2.21 -19.61
N SER A 126 8.42 -1.38 -20.45
CA SER A 126 9.05 -0.16 -20.96
C SER A 126 9.43 0.85 -19.88
N GLN A 127 8.58 1.05 -18.87
CA GLN A 127 8.84 1.98 -17.78
C GLN A 127 10.01 1.49 -16.93
N SER A 128 10.04 0.20 -16.60
CA SER A 128 11.15 -0.44 -15.87
C SER A 128 12.46 -0.35 -16.65
N LYS A 129 12.41 -0.51 -17.97
CA LYS A 129 13.58 -0.37 -18.85
C LYS A 129 14.08 1.07 -18.89
N THR A 130 13.16 2.03 -18.98
CA THR A 130 13.47 3.47 -18.93
C THR A 130 14.14 3.83 -17.61
N PHE A 131 13.57 3.37 -16.49
CA PHE A 131 14.16 3.55 -15.16
C PHE A 131 15.59 2.98 -15.09
N TYR A 132 15.78 1.72 -15.49
CA TYR A 132 17.08 1.07 -15.43
C TYR A 132 18.12 1.77 -16.31
N ARG A 133 17.77 2.13 -17.55
CA ARG A 133 18.71 2.67 -18.54
C ARG A 133 18.96 4.17 -18.44
N GLN A 134 17.96 4.95 -18.05
CA GLN A 134 18.01 6.41 -18.13
C GLN A 134 18.06 7.09 -16.76
N VAL A 135 17.59 6.43 -15.70
CA VAL A 135 17.57 7.02 -14.35
C VAL A 135 18.75 6.53 -13.52
N LEU A 136 19.06 5.22 -13.56
CA LEU A 136 20.14 4.66 -12.74
C LEU A 136 21.52 4.87 -13.34
N GLY A 137 22.45 5.30 -12.49
CA GLY A 137 23.89 5.32 -12.77
C GLY A 137 24.51 3.92 -12.75
N PRO A 138 25.74 3.74 -13.26
CA PRO A 138 26.40 2.43 -13.37
C PRO A 138 26.55 1.74 -12.00
N ASP A 139 26.97 2.47 -10.97
CA ASP A 139 27.13 1.91 -9.62
C ASP A 139 25.79 1.49 -9.00
N GLU A 140 24.73 2.28 -9.24
CA GLU A 140 23.38 2.00 -8.73
C GLU A 140 22.78 0.76 -9.41
N ARG A 141 23.06 0.55 -10.70
CA ARG A 141 22.64 -0.67 -11.42
C ARG A 141 23.26 -1.92 -10.81
N LEU A 142 24.56 -1.87 -10.49
CA LEU A 142 25.25 -2.97 -9.83
C LEU A 142 24.70 -3.22 -8.41
N GLN A 143 24.40 -2.15 -7.66
CA GLN A 143 23.78 -2.25 -6.35
C GLN A 143 22.37 -2.87 -6.43
N LEU A 144 21.55 -2.45 -7.40
CA LEU A 144 20.24 -3.03 -7.64
C LEU A 144 20.35 -4.54 -7.93
N ALA A 145 21.22 -4.93 -8.86
CA ALA A 145 21.44 -6.34 -9.20
C ALA A 145 21.91 -7.16 -8.01
N ARG A 146 22.83 -6.62 -7.20
CA ARG A 146 23.32 -7.28 -5.97
C ARG A 146 22.21 -7.47 -4.93
N ASN A 147 21.35 -6.46 -4.74
CA ASN A 147 20.22 -6.53 -3.80
C ASN A 147 19.19 -7.57 -4.27
N LEU A 148 18.86 -7.58 -5.57
CA LEU A 148 17.97 -8.58 -6.16
C LEU A 148 18.52 -9.99 -6.02
N ALA A 149 19.82 -10.19 -6.31
CA ALA A 149 20.48 -11.48 -6.13
C ALA A 149 20.42 -11.95 -4.67
N LYS A 150 20.68 -11.07 -3.71
CA LYS A 150 20.59 -11.40 -2.27
C LYS A 150 19.17 -11.84 -1.86
N SER A 151 18.12 -11.18 -2.36
CA SER A 151 16.74 -11.58 -2.10
C SER A 151 16.34 -12.88 -2.80
N LEU A 152 16.93 -13.19 -3.95
CA LEU A 152 16.67 -14.42 -4.71
C LEU A 152 17.49 -15.63 -4.23
N ALA A 153 18.58 -15.42 -3.50
CA ALA A 153 19.47 -16.48 -3.04
C ALA A 153 18.80 -17.64 -2.28
N PRO A 154 17.81 -17.42 -1.39
CA PRO A 154 17.14 -18.51 -0.68
C PRO A 154 15.99 -19.16 -1.49
N VAL A 155 15.70 -18.67 -2.69
CA VAL A 155 14.52 -19.05 -3.46
C VAL A 155 14.79 -20.31 -4.30
N GLN A 156 13.75 -21.10 -4.56
CA GLN A 156 13.82 -22.30 -5.40
C GLN A 156 14.23 -21.98 -6.84
N GLN A 157 15.05 -22.85 -7.44
CA GLN A 157 15.70 -22.59 -8.73
C GLN A 157 14.74 -22.26 -9.89
N PHE A 158 13.57 -22.90 -9.95
CA PHE A 158 12.60 -22.64 -11.03
C PHE A 158 11.93 -21.27 -10.91
N ILE A 159 11.82 -20.71 -9.70
CA ILE A 159 11.33 -19.35 -9.50
C ILE A 159 12.42 -18.35 -9.90
N ILE A 160 13.68 -18.62 -9.53
CA ILE A 160 14.82 -17.80 -9.97
C ILE A 160 14.88 -17.72 -11.49
N LYS A 161 14.69 -18.86 -12.19
CA LYS A 161 14.67 -18.89 -13.65
C LYS A 161 13.60 -17.96 -14.24
N ARG A 162 12.36 -18.05 -13.75
CA ARG A 162 11.26 -17.17 -14.19
C ARG A 162 11.50 -15.69 -13.86
N ALA A 163 12.11 -15.41 -12.71
CA ALA A 163 12.48 -14.05 -12.34
C ALA A 163 13.53 -13.47 -13.30
N LEU A 164 14.58 -14.25 -13.63
CA LEU A 164 15.59 -13.85 -14.61
C LEU A 164 15.00 -13.65 -16.00
N GLU A 165 14.05 -14.50 -16.43
CA GLU A 165 13.30 -14.29 -17.67
C GLU A 165 12.57 -12.94 -17.67
N ASN A 166 11.86 -12.60 -16.59
CA ASN A 166 11.21 -11.29 -16.46
C ASN A 166 12.20 -10.12 -16.45
N PHE A 167 13.34 -10.24 -15.73
CA PHE A 167 14.35 -9.19 -15.72
C PHE A 167 15.05 -9.04 -17.08
N SER A 168 15.20 -10.12 -17.84
CA SER A 168 15.76 -10.06 -19.19
C SER A 168 14.87 -9.29 -20.18
N ASN A 169 13.55 -9.30 -19.98
CA ASN A 169 12.62 -8.46 -20.74
C ASN A 169 12.79 -6.96 -20.45
N VAL A 170 13.29 -6.62 -19.26
CA VAL A 170 13.65 -5.24 -18.89
C VAL A 170 14.99 -4.85 -19.51
N ASP A 171 16.04 -5.61 -19.17
CA ASP A 171 17.38 -5.45 -19.71
C ASP A 171 18.22 -6.73 -19.56
N LEU A 172 18.98 -7.09 -20.59
CA LEU A 172 19.84 -8.27 -20.55
C LEU A 172 20.99 -8.12 -19.54
N GLU A 173 21.60 -6.93 -19.47
CA GLU A 173 22.70 -6.64 -18.55
C GLU A 173 22.25 -6.77 -17.08
N LEU A 174 21.00 -6.40 -16.79
CA LEU A 174 20.42 -6.58 -15.46
C LEU A 174 20.34 -8.06 -15.08
N SER A 175 19.80 -8.89 -15.97
CA SER A 175 19.65 -10.33 -15.73
C SER A 175 21.01 -11.01 -15.53
N ASP A 176 21.99 -10.68 -16.39
CA ASP A 176 23.34 -11.24 -16.33
C ASP A 176 24.05 -10.88 -15.02
N ASN A 177 23.95 -9.62 -14.59
CA ASN A 177 24.52 -9.16 -13.33
C ASN A 177 23.88 -9.87 -12.12
N ILE A 178 22.55 -10.07 -12.13
CA ILE A 178 21.86 -10.82 -11.06
C ILE A 178 22.36 -12.26 -11.02
N GLN A 179 22.47 -12.92 -12.17
CA GLN A 179 22.96 -14.29 -12.27
C GLN A 179 24.41 -14.42 -11.78
N HIS A 180 25.27 -13.48 -12.15
CA HIS A 180 26.65 -13.42 -11.68
C HIS A 180 26.73 -13.33 -10.14
N PHE A 181 25.99 -12.40 -9.53
CA PHE A 181 25.98 -12.26 -8.07
C PHE A 181 25.36 -13.47 -7.36
N LEU A 182 24.36 -14.13 -7.95
CA LEU A 182 23.80 -15.38 -7.41
C LEU A 182 24.83 -16.51 -7.40
N GLN A 183 25.65 -16.63 -8.44
CA GLN A 183 26.71 -17.63 -8.51
C GLN A 183 27.78 -17.36 -7.45
N LEU A 184 28.24 -16.11 -7.33
CA LEU A 184 29.22 -15.72 -6.30
C LEU A 184 28.73 -16.07 -4.88
N GLN A 185 27.46 -15.82 -4.59
CA GLN A 185 26.88 -16.15 -3.28
C GLN A 185 26.81 -17.66 -3.03
N ARG A 186 26.58 -18.47 -4.07
CA ARG A 186 26.60 -19.94 -3.95
C ARG A 186 28.00 -20.47 -3.70
N SER A 187 28.99 -19.95 -4.41
CA SER A 187 30.40 -20.29 -4.22
C SER A 187 30.89 -19.96 -2.81
N SER A 188 30.53 -18.78 -2.28
CA SER A 188 30.87 -18.40 -0.90
C SER A 188 30.26 -19.32 0.17
N LYS A 189 29.05 -19.86 -0.08
CA LYS A 189 28.40 -20.80 0.86
C LYS A 189 29.02 -22.19 0.85
N THR A 190 29.56 -22.63 -0.28
CA THR A 190 30.25 -23.94 -0.37
C THR A 190 31.60 -23.94 0.34
N GLU A 191 32.26 -22.79 0.46
CA GLU A 191 33.53 -22.66 1.19
C GLU A 191 33.32 -22.64 2.71
N ASP A 192 32.28 -21.96 3.21
CA ASP A 192 31.97 -21.89 4.65
C ASP A 192 31.44 -23.22 5.24
N CYS A 193 30.84 -24.08 4.41
CA CYS A 193 30.32 -25.39 4.84
C CYS A 193 31.40 -26.49 4.89
N GLY A 194 32.63 -26.20 4.41
CA GLY A 194 33.75 -27.14 4.36
C GLY A 194 34.64 -27.15 5.60
N VAL A 195 34.38 -26.31 6.60
CA VAL A 195 35.18 -26.22 7.83
C VAL A 195 34.35 -26.69 9.04
N GLN A 196 34.03 -27.98 9.07
CA GLN A 196 33.82 -28.68 10.33
C GLN A 196 35.09 -29.49 10.60
N THR A 197 35.99 -28.90 11.37
CA THR A 197 37.14 -29.59 11.96
C THR A 197 36.62 -30.68 12.88
N ASP A 198 36.97 -31.93 12.54
CA ASP A 198 37.06 -33.04 13.48
C ASP A 198 37.88 -32.61 14.69
N VAL A 199 37.23 -32.29 15.80
CA VAL A 199 37.88 -32.15 17.11
C VAL A 199 37.22 -33.14 18.07
N GLU A 200 37.85 -34.31 18.10
CA GLU A 200 38.01 -35.23 19.22
C GLU A 200 36.85 -35.40 20.21
N ARG A 201 36.25 -36.60 20.14
CA ARG A 201 35.77 -37.32 21.32
C ARG A 201 36.89 -37.38 22.38
N ARG A 202 36.78 -36.58 23.45
CA ARG A 202 37.36 -36.91 24.76
C ARG A 202 36.26 -36.80 25.80
N GLY A 203 36.03 -37.92 26.48
CA GLY A 203 35.02 -38.03 27.52
C GLY A 203 35.34 -37.17 28.73
N PHE A 204 34.27 -36.77 29.42
CA PHE A 204 33.99 -37.08 30.83
C PHE A 204 32.47 -37.08 31.00
#